data_AF-A0A1J3FXG5-F1
#
_entry.id   AF-A0A1J3FXG5-F1
#
_cell.length_a   1.000
_cell.length_b   1.000
_cell.length_c   1.000
_cell.angle_alpha   90.00
_cell.angle_beta   90.00
_cell.angle_gamma   90.00
#
_symmetry.space_group_name_H-M   'P 1'
#
loop_
_entity.id
_entity.type
_entity.pdbx_description
1 polymer ?
#
loop_
_entity_poly.entity_id
_entity_poly.type
_entity_poly.pdbx_seq_one_letter_code
_entity_poly.pdbx_strand_id
1 'polypeptide(L)'
;SRQVGRMSDTAGSQPLAKDVGPSSIPCPMLTSSNYTVWAIRMKALLRFYDVWETIDPGVTDLKKNYAAIALLFQSIPEALILEVGDLSSSKEIWDAIKSRHLGADRVREARLQTLMA
;
A
#
# COMPACT_ATOMS: atom_id res chain seq x y z
N SER A 1 9.83 -41.88 54.58
CA SER A 1 10.30 -42.57 53.36
C SER A 1 10.00 -41.68 52.18
N ARG A 2 11.00 -41.01 51.57
CA ARG A 2 11.76 -41.44 50.36
C ARG A 2 10.81 -41.91 49.25
N GLN A 3 10.84 -41.44 48.00
CA GLN A 3 11.74 -40.58 47.23
C GLN A 3 11.12 -40.44 45.81
N VAL A 4 11.58 -39.46 45.01
CA VAL A 4 11.57 -39.42 43.52
C VAL A 4 10.22 -39.07 42.87
N GLY A 5 10.10 -38.15 41.90
CA GLY A 5 11.12 -37.38 41.21
C GLY A 5 10.50 -36.42 40.21
N ARG A 6 11.31 -35.43 39.85
CA ARG A 6 11.15 -34.43 38.80
C ARG A 6 10.92 -35.12 37.44
N MET A 7 9.84 -34.77 36.74
CA MET A 7 9.75 -34.89 35.28
C MET A 7 9.43 -33.50 34.75
N SER A 8 10.41 -32.96 34.03
CA SER A 8 10.34 -31.71 33.29
C SER A 8 9.78 -32.04 31.92
N ASP A 9 8.57 -31.62 31.63
CA ASP A 9 8.02 -31.70 30.27
C ASP A 9 8.54 -30.51 29.46
N THR A 10 9.70 -30.72 28.85
CA THR A 10 10.21 -29.91 27.75
C THR A 10 9.41 -30.28 26.51
N ALA A 11 8.24 -29.65 26.32
CA ALA A 11 7.53 -29.70 25.05
C ALA A 11 8.30 -28.84 24.03
N GLY A 12 9.11 -29.52 23.22
CA GLY A 12 9.80 -28.95 22.08
C GLY A 12 8.81 -28.24 21.16
N SER A 13 8.97 -26.93 21.03
CA SER A 13 8.28 -26.15 20.02
C SER A 13 8.88 -26.50 18.66
N GLN A 14 8.25 -27.41 17.93
CA GLN A 14 8.47 -27.53 16.49
C GLN A 14 7.97 -26.26 15.81
N PRO A 15 8.76 -25.57 14.97
CA PRO A 15 8.25 -24.44 14.21
C PRO A 15 7.26 -24.97 13.18
N LEU A 16 6.00 -24.60 13.36
CA LEU A 16 4.95 -24.79 12.37
C LEU A 16 5.42 -24.15 11.06
N ALA A 17 5.38 -24.95 9.99
CA ALA A 17 5.76 -24.55 8.65
C ALA A 17 5.14 -23.18 8.30
N LYS A 18 5.99 -22.25 7.86
CA LYS A 18 5.53 -21.01 7.25
C LYS A 18 4.86 -21.41 5.94
N ASP A 19 3.53 -21.51 5.96
CA ASP A 19 2.76 -21.32 4.74
C ASP A 19 3.11 -19.91 4.24
N VAL A 20 4.00 -19.88 3.25
CA VAL A 20 4.32 -18.66 2.50
C VAL A 20 3.07 -18.37 1.69
N GLY A 21 2.13 -17.65 2.31
CA GLY A 21 1.17 -16.83 1.56
C GLY A 21 1.94 -15.97 0.56
N PRO A 22 1.32 -15.57 -0.57
CA PRO A 22 2.01 -14.86 -1.64
C PRO A 22 2.82 -13.73 -1.03
N SER A 23 4.15 -13.80 -1.18
CA SER A 23 5.11 -12.88 -0.58
C SER A 23 4.58 -11.47 -0.71
N SER A 24 4.13 -10.87 0.41
CA SER A 24 3.46 -9.58 0.40
C SER A 24 4.42 -8.56 -0.20
N ILE A 25 4.19 -8.15 -1.45
CA ILE A 25 5.02 -7.13 -2.10
C ILE A 25 4.86 -5.86 -1.26
N PRO A 26 5.96 -5.26 -0.76
CA PRO A 26 5.87 -4.07 0.06
C PRO A 26 5.15 -2.94 -0.68
N CYS A 27 4.16 -2.33 -0.03
CA CYS A 27 3.50 -1.14 -0.59
C CYS A 27 4.48 0.04 -0.58
N PRO A 28 4.62 0.79 -1.68
CA PRO A 28 5.47 1.98 -1.68
C PRO A 28 4.85 3.05 -0.77
N MET A 29 5.62 3.68 0.12
CA MET A 29 5.08 4.77 0.95
C MET A 29 5.15 6.11 0.19
N LEU A 30 4.03 6.82 0.10
CA LEU A 30 3.95 8.16 -0.48
C LEU A 30 4.63 9.19 0.44
N THR A 31 5.42 10.08 -0.15
CA THR A 31 6.04 11.23 0.51
C THR A 31 5.79 12.49 -0.32
N SER A 32 6.12 13.66 0.24
CA SER A 32 5.97 14.95 -0.43
C SER A 32 6.86 15.14 -1.68
N SER A 33 7.85 14.27 -1.89
CA SER A 33 8.86 14.41 -2.94
C SER A 33 8.92 13.24 -3.92
N ASN A 34 8.16 12.17 -3.71
CA ASN A 34 8.29 10.94 -4.50
C ASN A 34 7.06 10.60 -5.36
N TYR A 35 6.07 11.50 -5.50
CA TYR A 35 4.79 11.18 -6.12
C TYR A 35 4.90 10.47 -7.48
N THR A 36 5.71 11.00 -8.40
CA THR A 36 5.90 10.36 -9.72
C THR A 36 6.39 8.90 -9.60
N VAL A 37 7.40 8.64 -8.77
CA VAL A 37 7.93 7.27 -8.55
C VAL A 37 6.93 6.39 -7.81
N TRP A 38 6.25 6.94 -6.80
CA TRP A 38 5.20 6.28 -6.05
C TRP A 38 4.06 5.84 -6.97
N ALA A 39 3.57 6.73 -7.83
CA ALA A 39 2.46 6.46 -8.73
C ALA A 39 2.79 5.32 -9.71
N ILE A 40 4.02 5.29 -10.25
CA ILE A 40 4.49 4.21 -11.11
C ILE A 40 4.49 2.87 -10.36
N ARG A 41 5.08 2.83 -9.16
CA ARG A 41 5.16 1.62 -8.33
C ARG A 41 3.78 1.14 -7.87
N MET A 42 2.94 2.06 -7.43
CA MET A 42 1.61 1.74 -6.93
C MET A 42 0.70 1.23 -8.05
N LYS A 43 0.77 1.83 -9.24
CA LYS A 43 0.06 1.32 -10.42
C LYS A 43 0.51 -0.10 -10.80
N ALA A 44 1.81 -0.39 -10.73
CA ALA A 44 2.32 -1.75 -10.97
C ALA A 44 1.80 -2.74 -9.93
N LEU A 45 1.76 -2.35 -8.65
CA LEU A 45 1.23 -3.17 -7.55
C LEU A 45 -0.26 -3.47 -7.74
N LEU A 46 -1.07 -2.47 -8.02
CA LEU A 46 -2.52 -2.63 -8.25
C LEU A 46 -2.83 -3.52 -9.45
N ARG A 47 -1.98 -3.49 -10.49
CA ARG A 47 -2.08 -4.42 -11.63
C ARG A 47 -1.67 -5.83 -11.27
N PHE A 48 -0.65 -6.00 -10.42
CA PHE A 48 -0.25 -7.32 -9.91
C PHE A 48 -1.38 -8.00 -9.13
N TYR A 49 -2.13 -7.23 -8.34
CA TYR A 49 -3.30 -7.71 -7.61
C TYR A 49 -4.59 -7.80 -8.45
N ASP A 50 -4.55 -7.46 -9.74
CA ASP A 50 -5.71 -7.46 -10.64
C ASP A 50 -6.89 -6.61 -10.11
N VAL A 51 -6.57 -5.38 -9.66
CA VAL A 51 -7.58 -4.42 -9.14
C VAL A 51 -7.52 -3.04 -9.80
N TRP A 52 -6.59 -2.80 -10.72
CA TRP A 52 -6.37 -1.49 -11.35
C TRP A 52 -7.60 -1.00 -12.15
N GLU A 53 -8.38 -1.90 -12.72
CA GLU A 53 -9.58 -1.62 -13.49
C GLU A 53 -10.67 -0.93 -12.68
N THR A 54 -10.65 -1.05 -11.34
CA THR A 54 -11.55 -0.31 -10.44
C THR A 54 -11.24 1.19 -10.38
N ILE A 55 -10.02 1.57 -10.77
CA ILE A 55 -9.57 2.96 -10.89
C ILE A 55 -9.72 3.45 -12.33
N ASP A 56 -9.25 2.64 -13.29
CA ASP A 56 -9.22 2.99 -14.70
C ASP A 56 -9.43 1.72 -15.55
N PRO A 57 -10.62 1.54 -16.15
CA PRO A 57 -11.61 2.60 -16.44
C PRO A 57 -12.53 3.02 -15.27
N GLY A 58 -12.63 2.22 -14.19
CA GLY A 58 -13.59 2.44 -13.11
C GLY A 58 -14.65 1.35 -12.99
N VAL A 59 -14.29 0.10 -13.25
CA VAL A 59 -15.19 -1.05 -13.21
C VAL A 59 -15.74 -1.25 -11.79
N THR A 60 -17.05 -1.44 -11.69
CA THR A 60 -17.74 -1.65 -10.43
C THR A 60 -17.65 -3.12 -10.00
N ASP A 61 -16.52 -3.50 -9.40
CA ASP A 61 -16.38 -4.72 -8.62
C ASP A 61 -16.10 -4.34 -7.16
N LEU A 62 -17.07 -4.58 -6.26
CA LEU A 62 -16.98 -4.17 -4.86
C LEU A 62 -15.78 -4.82 -4.15
N LYS A 63 -15.52 -6.11 -4.40
CA LYS A 63 -14.43 -6.83 -3.74
C LYS A 63 -13.08 -6.27 -4.17
N LYS A 64 -12.89 -6.07 -5.47
CA LYS A 64 -11.67 -5.47 -6.02
C LYS A 64 -11.52 -4.01 -5.60
N ASN A 65 -12.61 -3.27 -5.50
CA ASN A 65 -12.61 -1.89 -5.02
C ASN A 65 -12.08 -1.82 -3.58
N TYR A 66 -12.62 -2.63 -2.66
CA TYR A 66 -12.13 -2.66 -1.28
C TYR A 66 -10.67 -3.12 -1.18
N ALA A 67 -10.25 -4.09 -2.02
CA ALA A 67 -8.85 -4.50 -2.08
C ALA A 67 -7.92 -3.38 -2.58
N ALA A 68 -8.33 -2.63 -3.61
CA ALA A 68 -7.60 -1.47 -4.09
C ALA A 68 -7.51 -0.36 -3.02
N ILE A 69 -8.61 -0.08 -2.30
CA ILE A 69 -8.63 0.88 -1.20
C ILE A 69 -7.65 0.47 -0.09
N ALA A 70 -7.67 -0.79 0.33
CA ALA A 70 -6.76 -1.29 1.35
C ALA A 70 -5.29 -1.13 0.93
N LEU A 71 -4.96 -1.45 -0.32
CA LEU A 71 -3.62 -1.26 -0.88
C LEU A 71 -3.22 0.22 -0.92
N LEU A 72 -4.14 1.12 -1.31
CA LEU A 72 -3.90 2.56 -1.32
C LEU A 72 -3.64 3.10 0.08
N PHE A 73 -4.45 2.70 1.08
CA PHE A 73 -4.26 3.13 2.47
C PHE A 73 -2.96 2.61 3.08
N GLN A 74 -2.51 1.41 2.70
CA GLN A 74 -1.20 0.88 3.12
C GLN A 74 -0.02 1.67 2.52
N SER A 75 -0.28 2.46 1.48
CA SER A 75 0.70 3.11 0.61
C SER A 75 0.77 4.64 0.82
N ILE A 76 -0.05 5.20 1.71
CA ILE A 76 -0.11 6.64 2.00
C ILE A 76 0.03 6.94 3.51
N PRO A 77 0.53 8.12 3.89
CA PRO A 77 0.58 8.54 5.29
C PRO A 77 -0.82 8.73 5.90
N GLU A 78 -0.95 8.49 7.21
CA GLU A 78 -2.22 8.60 7.96
C GLU A 78 -2.93 9.95 7.77
N ALA A 79 -2.17 11.05 7.69
CA ALA A 79 -2.74 12.37 7.43
C ALA A 79 -3.57 12.41 6.13
N LEU A 80 -3.13 11.72 5.07
CA LEU A 80 -3.90 11.62 3.83
C LEU A 80 -5.09 10.66 3.98
N ILE A 81 -4.96 9.59 4.77
CA ILE A 81 -6.08 8.69 5.06
C ILE A 81 -7.23 9.46 5.72
N LEU A 82 -6.93 10.36 6.66
CA LEU A 82 -7.93 11.21 7.29
C LEU A 82 -8.61 12.18 6.30
N GLU A 83 -7.93 12.59 5.24
CA GLU A 83 -8.48 13.46 4.19
C GLU A 83 -9.40 12.71 3.21
N VAL A 84 -9.07 11.44 2.89
CA VAL A 84 -9.74 10.67 1.82
C VAL A 84 -10.57 9.49 2.33
N GLY A 85 -10.64 9.27 3.64
CA GLY A 85 -11.24 8.09 4.28
C GLY A 85 -12.74 7.91 4.05
N ASP A 86 -13.45 9.00 3.77
CA ASP A 86 -14.89 8.99 3.48
C ASP A 86 -15.22 8.63 2.02
N LEU A 87 -14.21 8.52 1.15
CA LEU A 87 -14.38 8.17 -0.26
C LEU A 87 -14.58 6.64 -0.39
N SER A 88 -15.62 6.25 -1.13
CA SER A 88 -16.02 4.84 -1.23
C SER A 88 -15.44 4.13 -2.45
N SER A 89 -14.85 4.86 -3.39
CA SER A 89 -14.22 4.33 -4.59
C SER A 89 -12.70 4.45 -4.58
N SER A 90 -12.01 3.38 -4.98
CA SER A 90 -10.57 3.39 -5.24
C SER A 90 -10.18 4.44 -6.28
N LYS A 91 -11.04 4.71 -7.27
CA LYS A 91 -10.86 5.76 -8.27
C LYS A 91 -10.82 7.15 -7.63
N GLU A 92 -11.80 7.46 -6.79
CA GLU A 92 -11.91 8.74 -6.10
C GLU A 92 -10.68 8.99 -5.22
N ILE A 93 -10.26 7.96 -4.46
CA ILE A 93 -9.05 8.04 -3.62
C ILE A 93 -7.80 8.26 -4.48
N TRP A 94 -7.63 7.49 -5.57
CA TRP A 94 -6.49 7.65 -6.48
C TRP A 94 -6.45 9.06 -7.09
N ASP A 95 -7.59 9.57 -7.55
CA ASP A 95 -7.70 10.89 -8.18
C ASP A 95 -7.48 12.01 -7.17
N ALA A 96 -7.94 11.87 -5.92
CA ALA A 96 -7.67 12.80 -4.83
C ALA A 96 -6.17 12.89 -4.55
N ILE A 97 -5.48 11.74 -4.38
CA ILE A 97 -4.03 11.67 -4.16
C ILE A 97 -3.28 12.32 -5.34
N LYS A 98 -3.71 12.02 -6.57
CA LYS A 98 -3.13 12.55 -7.80
C LYS A 98 -3.29 14.07 -7.91
N SER A 99 -4.47 14.61 -7.62
CA SER A 99 -4.72 16.05 -7.70
C SER A 99 -3.82 16.85 -6.75
N ARG A 100 -3.60 16.32 -5.54
CA ARG A 100 -2.79 16.94 -4.50
C ARG A 100 -1.32 17.08 -4.88
N HIS A 101 -0.78 16.13 -5.65
CA HIS A 101 0.66 16.04 -5.92
C HIS A 101 1.06 16.42 -7.35
N LEU A 102 0.14 16.39 -8.32
CA LEU A 102 0.42 16.84 -9.69
C LEU A 102 0.81 18.32 -9.78
N GLY A 103 0.25 19.17 -8.93
CA GLY A 103 0.62 20.60 -8.89
C GLY A 103 2.07 20.79 -8.43
N ALA A 104 2.48 20.05 -7.40
CA ALA A 104 3.82 20.14 -6.82
C ALA A 104 4.91 19.62 -7.77
N ASP A 105 4.65 18.50 -8.46
CA ASP A 105 5.62 17.91 -9.39
C ASP A 105 5.82 18.79 -10.64
N ARG A 106 4.75 19.37 -11.20
CA ARG A 106 4.85 20.31 -12.34
C ARG A 106 5.64 21.57 -11.99
N VAL A 107 5.41 22.14 -10.80
CA VAL A 107 6.15 23.32 -10.33
C VAL A 107 7.62 23.00 -10.11
N ARG A 108 7.94 21.82 -9.58
CA ARG A 108 9.33 21.39 -9.38
C ARG A 108 10.08 21.21 -10.70
N GLU A 109 9.43 20.55 -11.67
CA GLU A 109 10.01 20.35 -13.00
C GLU A 109 10.25 21.67 -13.74
N ALA A 110 9.27 22.58 -13.70
CA ALA A 110 9.42 23.92 -14.28
C ALA A 110 10.61 24.69 -13.66
N ARG A 111 10.81 24.59 -12.34
CA ARG A 111 11.96 25.20 -11.66
C ARG A 111 13.29 24.58 -12.09
N LEU A 112 13.35 23.26 -12.28
CA LEU A 112 14.56 22.59 -12.78
C LEU A 112 14.90 23.04 -14.19
N GLN A 113 13.90 23.19 -15.07
CA GLN A 113 14.10 23.70 -16.43
C GLN A 113 14.63 25.14 -16.45
N THR A 114 14.14 26.04 -15.58
CA THR A 114 14.71 27.40 -15.44
C THR A 114 16.16 27.38 -14.93
N LEU A 115 16.52 26.43 -14.07
CA LEU A 115 17.89 26.32 -13.54
C LEU A 115 18.88 25.69 -14.54
N MET A 116 18.38 24.92 -15.50
CA MET A 116 19.16 24.32 -16.58
C MET A 116 19.26 25.22 -17.83
N ALA A 117 18.59 26.38 -17.84
CA ALA A 117 18.61 27.38 -18.91
C ALA A 117 19.59 28.51 -18.60
#